data_AF-A0A7C7JY40-F1
#
_entry.id   AF-A0A7C7JY40-F1
#
_cell.length_a   1.000
_cell.length_b   1.000
_cell.length_c   1.000
_cell.angle_alpha   90.00
_cell.angle_beta   90.00
_cell.angle_gamma   90.00
#
_symmetry.space_group_name_H-M   'P 1'
#
loop_
_entity.id
_entity.type
_entity.pdbx_description
1 polymer ?
#
loop_
_entity_poly.entity_id
_entity_poly.type
_entity_poly.pdbx_seq_one_letter_code
_entity_poly.pdbx_strand_id
1 'polypeptide(L)'
;MKFLKYIFFLLLIAVIAVAIYIAVQPNSFEVTRTKTIDAPAGVIYNNVADFKHWKAWSPWVEQDPTMNIMYNEQTKGVGASYSWTGKDGKGNMKIVNT
;
A
#
# COMPACT_ATOMS: atom_id res chain seq x y z
N MET A 1 41.17 27.73 -0.55
CA MET A 1 40.57 27.41 0.78
C MET A 1 39.22 28.09 1.05
N LYS A 2 38.89 29.27 0.47
CA LYS A 2 37.57 29.92 0.67
C LYS A 2 36.48 29.37 -0.26
N PHE A 3 36.80 29.17 -1.55
CA PHE A 3 35.89 28.61 -2.55
C PHE A 3 35.30 27.25 -2.13
N LEU A 4 36.16 26.32 -1.68
CA LEU A 4 35.72 25.00 -1.20
C LEU A 4 34.82 25.10 0.06
N LYS A 5 35.04 26.09 0.94
CA LYS A 5 34.15 26.32 2.09
C LYS A 5 32.75 26.73 1.64
N TYR A 6 32.65 27.59 0.63
CA TYR A 6 31.35 27.99 0.07
C TYR A 6 30.63 26.85 -0.63
N ILE A 7 31.35 25.95 -1.32
CA ILE A 7 30.73 24.76 -1.94
C ILE A 7 30.16 23.81 -0.89
N PHE A 8 30.90 23.55 0.19
CA PHE A 8 30.40 22.71 1.30
C PHE A 8 29.21 23.36 2.01
N PHE A 9 29.25 24.69 2.19
CA PHE A 9 28.13 25.42 2.80
C PHE A 9 26.89 25.38 1.91
N LEU A 10 27.04 25.52 0.59
CA LEU A 10 25.94 25.38 -0.36
C LEU A 10 25.35 23.96 -0.34
N LEU A 11 26.20 22.93 -0.34
CA LEU A 11 25.75 21.53 -0.23
C LEU A 11 25.01 21.27 1.08
N LEU A 12 25.51 21.81 2.20
CA LEU A 12 24.84 21.70 3.49
C LEU A 12 23.45 22.35 3.46
N ILE A 13 23.32 23.55 2.89
CA ILE A 13 22.02 24.22 2.71
C ILE A 13 21.09 23.36 1.84
N ALA A 14 21.59 22.80 0.74
CA ALA A 14 20.80 21.96 -0.16
C ALA A 14 20.29 20.69 0.56
N VAL A 15 21.14 20.03 1.34
CA VAL A 15 20.77 18.85 2.15
C VAL A 15 19.71 19.22 3.19
N ILE A 16 19.89 20.33 3.92
CA ILE A 16 18.92 20.81 4.91
C ILE A 16 17.58 21.12 4.24
N ALA A 17 17.59 21.81 3.10
CA ALA A 17 16.38 22.14 2.35
C ALA A 17 15.63 20.87 1.89
N VAL A 18 16.34 19.88 1.36
CA VAL A 18 15.74 18.58 0.96
C VAL A 18 15.19 17.84 2.16
N ALA A 19 15.92 17.80 3.28
CA ALA A 19 15.45 17.15 4.50
C ALA A 19 14.17 17.80 5.05
N ILE A 20 14.10 19.13 5.09
CA ILE A 20 12.89 19.88 5.49
C ILE A 20 11.74 19.57 4.51
N TYR A 21 12.00 19.60 3.21
CA TYR A 21 10.98 19.32 2.20
C TYR A 21 10.36 17.93 2.37
N ILE A 22 11.18 16.90 2.58
CA ILE A 22 10.74 15.51 2.82
C ILE A 22 9.97 15.42 4.15
N ALA A 23 10.47 16.05 5.21
CA ALA A 23 9.86 15.98 6.54
C ALA A 23 8.45 16.59 6.61
N VAL A 24 8.14 17.53 5.70
CA VAL A 24 6.81 18.20 5.63
C VAL A 24 5.86 17.48 4.67
N GLN A 25 6.30 16.47 3.91
CA GLN A 25 5.40 15.73 3.03
C GLN A 25 4.32 14.96 3.84
N PRO A 26 3.07 14.90 3.35
CA PRO A 26 2.05 14.05 3.94
C PRO A 26 2.52 12.59 4.00
N ASN A 27 2.24 11.93 5.12
CA ASN A 27 2.51 10.50 5.28
C ASN A 27 1.40 9.60 4.71
N SER A 28 0.30 10.20 4.23
CA SER A 28 -0.80 9.54 3.56
C SER A 28 -0.74 9.79 2.06
N PHE A 29 -1.03 8.74 1.30
CA PHE A 29 -1.14 8.79 -0.15
C PHE A 29 -2.38 8.00 -0.58
N GLU A 30 -2.96 8.36 -1.72
CA GLU A 30 -4.11 7.68 -2.30
C GLU A 30 -3.71 7.04 -3.63
N VAL A 31 -4.14 5.79 -3.86
CA VAL A 31 -3.90 5.06 -5.10
C VAL A 31 -5.22 4.59 -5.68
N THR A 32 -5.52 5.03 -6.89
CA THR A 32 -6.73 4.64 -7.63
C THR A 32 -6.36 3.89 -8.90
N ARG A 33 -7.01 2.75 -9.13
CA ARG A 33 -6.89 1.94 -10.35
C ARG A 33 -8.28 1.54 -10.85
N THR A 34 -8.45 1.51 -12.16
CA THR A 34 -9.72 1.14 -12.80
C THR A 34 -9.49 0.10 -13.87
N LYS A 35 -10.40 -0.87 -13.96
CA LYS A 35 -10.42 -1.91 -15.00
C LYS A 35 -11.86 -2.22 -15.38
N THR A 36 -12.15 -2.28 -16.67
CA THR A 36 -13.46 -2.71 -17.18
C THR A 36 -13.49 -4.23 -17.25
N ILE A 37 -14.53 -4.85 -16.69
CA ILE A 37 -14.73 -6.30 -16.70
C ILE A 37 -16.13 -6.57 -17.25
N ASP A 38 -16.21 -7.38 -18.30
CA ASP A 38 -17.48 -7.81 -18.90
C ASP A 38 -18.08 -8.96 -18.09
N ALA A 39 -18.75 -8.63 -16.99
CA ALA A 39 -19.43 -9.58 -16.11
C ALA A 39 -20.57 -8.90 -15.33
N PRO A 40 -21.57 -9.65 -14.84
CA PRO A 40 -22.61 -9.10 -13.99
C PRO A 40 -22.05 -8.46 -12.71
N ALA A 41 -22.56 -7.28 -12.34
CA ALA A 41 -22.06 -6.52 -11.18
C ALA A 41 -22.09 -7.33 -9.86
N GLY A 42 -23.10 -8.17 -9.66
CA GLY A 42 -23.19 -9.04 -8.47
C GLY A 42 -22.05 -10.06 -8.36
N VAL A 43 -21.54 -10.56 -9.51
CA VAL A 43 -20.40 -11.48 -9.54
C VAL A 43 -19.12 -10.74 -9.15
N ILE A 44 -18.92 -9.53 -9.68
CA ILE A 44 -17.77 -8.68 -9.33
C ILE A 44 -17.82 -8.30 -7.85
N TYR A 45 -18.97 -7.81 -7.37
CA TYR A 45 -19.15 -7.41 -5.98
C TYR A 45 -18.83 -8.56 -5.02
N ASN A 46 -19.29 -9.78 -5.29
CA ASN A 46 -19.00 -10.92 -4.43
C ASN A 46 -17.51 -11.30 -4.41
N ASN A 47 -16.77 -11.08 -5.50
CA ASN A 47 -15.32 -11.31 -5.55
C ASN A 47 -14.51 -10.24 -4.83
N VAL A 48 -15.01 -8.99 -4.81
CA VAL A 48 -14.32 -7.86 -4.17
C VAL A 48 -14.68 -7.74 -2.69
N ALA A 49 -15.93 -8.03 -2.31
CA ALA A 49 -16.40 -7.81 -0.95
C ALA A 49 -15.90 -8.82 0.08
N ASP A 50 -15.40 -10.00 -0.35
CA ASP A 50 -14.91 -11.07 0.54
C ASP A 50 -13.41 -11.31 0.31
N PHE A 51 -12.61 -11.11 1.35
CA PHE A 51 -11.16 -11.29 1.30
C PHE A 51 -10.73 -12.70 0.92
N LYS A 52 -11.56 -13.74 1.14
CA LYS A 52 -11.22 -15.11 0.74
C LYS A 52 -11.08 -15.27 -0.77
N HIS A 53 -11.81 -14.47 -1.55
CA HIS A 53 -11.72 -14.50 -3.01
C HIS A 53 -10.50 -13.75 -3.56
N TRP A 54 -9.89 -12.87 -2.77
CA TRP A 54 -8.78 -12.03 -3.21
C TRP A 54 -7.53 -12.84 -3.54
N LYS A 55 -7.33 -14.01 -2.91
CA LYS A 55 -6.19 -14.87 -3.23
C LYS A 55 -6.10 -15.20 -4.73
N ALA A 56 -7.23 -15.24 -5.44
CA ALA A 56 -7.28 -15.56 -6.86
C ALA A 56 -6.79 -14.44 -7.78
N TRP A 57 -6.74 -13.19 -7.32
CA TRP A 57 -6.46 -12.02 -8.17
C TRP A 57 -5.61 -10.92 -7.52
N SER A 58 -5.27 -11.07 -6.24
CA SER A 58 -4.50 -10.08 -5.48
C SER A 58 -3.11 -9.90 -6.09
N PRO A 59 -2.73 -8.67 -6.47
CA PRO A 59 -1.39 -8.39 -7.00
C PRO A 59 -0.28 -8.76 -6.01
N TRP A 60 -0.57 -8.68 -4.70
CA TRP A 60 0.38 -9.03 -3.65
C TRP A 60 0.67 -10.54 -3.64
N VAL A 61 -0.36 -11.37 -3.87
CA VAL A 61 -0.23 -12.83 -3.94
C VAL A 61 0.48 -13.25 -5.23
N GLU A 62 0.23 -12.53 -6.33
CA GLU A 62 0.94 -12.75 -7.59
C GLU A 62 2.44 -12.45 -7.46
N GLN A 63 2.80 -11.38 -6.74
CA GLN A 63 4.19 -11.01 -6.48
C GLN A 63 4.90 -11.97 -5.50
N ASP A 64 4.20 -12.44 -4.46
CA ASP A 64 4.73 -13.43 -3.51
C ASP A 64 3.77 -14.62 -3.34
N PRO A 65 3.90 -15.67 -4.18
CA PRO A 65 3.07 -16.87 -4.10
C PRO A 65 3.27 -17.66 -2.79
N THR A 66 4.36 -17.42 -2.06
CA THR A 66 4.67 -18.08 -0.78
C THR A 66 4.10 -17.33 0.43
N MET A 67 3.45 -16.19 0.20
CA MET A 67 2.85 -15.38 1.25
C MET A 67 1.78 -16.15 2.04
N ASN A 68 1.89 -16.10 3.35
CA ASN A 68 0.92 -16.69 4.26
C ASN A 68 -0.16 -15.64 4.61
N ILE A 69 -1.41 -15.92 4.22
CA ILE A 69 -2.58 -15.09 4.52
C ILE A 69 -3.35 -15.71 5.68
N MET A 70 -3.61 -14.91 6.71
CA MET A 70 -4.39 -15.26 7.88
C MET A 70 -5.68 -14.43 7.89
N TYR A 71 -6.81 -15.11 7.73
CA TYR A 71 -8.13 -14.49 7.75
C TYR A 71 -8.65 -14.36 9.19
N ASN A 72 -9.27 -13.23 9.50
CA ASN A 72 -10.01 -13.07 10.75
C ASN A 72 -11.41 -13.69 10.63
N GLU A 73 -12.16 -13.74 11.74
CA GLU A 73 -13.51 -14.32 11.78
C GLU A 73 -14.44 -13.69 10.73
N GLN A 74 -14.37 -12.36 10.61
CA GLN A 74 -15.10 -11.60 9.60
C GLN A 74 -14.23 -11.35 8.36
N THR A 75 -14.68 -11.86 7.22
CA THR A 75 -13.98 -11.75 5.93
C THR A 75 -14.73 -10.93 4.87
N LYS A 76 -15.98 -10.55 5.15
CA LYS A 76 -16.84 -9.74 4.29
C LYS A 76 -17.48 -8.56 5.04
N GLY A 77 -17.68 -7.45 4.33
CA GLY A 77 -18.36 -6.24 4.83
C GLY A 77 -17.50 -5.38 5.75
N VAL A 78 -18.07 -4.25 6.23
CA VAL A 78 -17.37 -3.33 7.14
C VAL A 78 -16.90 -4.06 8.40
N GLY A 79 -15.63 -3.90 8.74
CA GLY A 79 -14.99 -4.61 9.85
C GLY A 79 -14.24 -5.88 9.44
N ALA A 80 -14.50 -6.42 8.25
CA ALA A 80 -13.75 -7.54 7.71
C ALA A 80 -12.26 -7.21 7.65
N SER A 81 -11.42 -8.21 7.92
CA SER A 81 -9.98 -8.02 7.90
C SER A 81 -9.20 -9.30 7.64
N TYR A 82 -7.99 -9.14 7.14
CA TYR A 82 -7.00 -10.20 7.05
C TYR A 82 -5.60 -9.62 7.30
N SER A 83 -4.66 -10.50 7.61
CA SER A 83 -3.25 -10.16 7.74
C SER A 83 -2.41 -11.11 6.93
N TRP A 84 -1.17 -10.70 6.64
CA TRP A 84 -0.24 -11.54 5.89
C TRP A 84 1.18 -11.45 6.43
N THR A 85 1.95 -12.49 6.13
CA THR A 85 3.41 -12.51 6.26
C THR A 85 3.98 -12.99 4.93
N GLY A 86 4.78 -12.15 4.28
CA GLY A 86 5.48 -12.44 3.04
C GLY A 86 6.95 -12.03 3.11
N LYS A 87 7.65 -12.12 1.98
CA LYS A 87 9.08 -11.76 1.87
C LYS A 87 9.36 -10.31 2.24
N ASP A 88 8.45 -9.42 1.87
CA ASP A 88 8.56 -7.97 2.11
C ASP A 88 8.03 -7.54 3.50
N GLY A 89 7.72 -8.51 4.36
CA GLY A 89 7.30 -8.27 5.74
C GLY A 89 5.84 -8.63 6.02
N LYS A 90 5.27 -7.97 7.02
CA LYS A 90 3.93 -8.26 7.56
C LYS A 90 3.02 -7.07 7.35
N GLY A 91 1.74 -7.34 7.12
CA GLY A 91 0.72 -6.31 6.95
C GLY A 91 -0.66 -6.79 7.35
N ASN A 92 -1.60 -5.85 7.42
CA ASN A 92 -3.02 -6.12 7.64
C ASN A 92 -3.88 -5.19 6.79
N MET A 93 -5.11 -5.63 6.53
CA MET A 93 -6.11 -4.86 5.79
C MET A 93 -7.45 -4.97 6.50
N LYS A 94 -8.21 -3.86 6.51
CA LYS A 94 -9.55 -3.79 7.08
C LYS A 94 -10.46 -2.97 6.19
N ILE A 95 -11.68 -3.46 5.96
CA ILE A 95 -12.75 -2.68 5.33
C ILE A 95 -13.29 -1.71 6.38
N VAL A 96 -13.12 -0.42 6.16
CA VAL A 96 -13.55 0.64 7.10
C VAL A 96 -14.90 1.26 6.74
N ASN A 97 -15.28 1.20 5.46
CA ASN A 97 -16.55 1.71 4.91
C ASN A 97 -16.91 0.94 3.62
N THR A 98 -18.17 1.08 3.20
CA THR A 98 -18.70 0.57 1.93
C THR A 98 -19.32 1.72 1.15
#